data_AF-A0A536G0V9-F1
#
_entry.id   AF-A0A536G0V9-F1
#
_cell.length_a   1.000
_cell.length_b   1.000
_cell.length_c   1.000
_cell.angle_alpha   90.00
_cell.angle_beta   90.00
_cell.angle_gamma   90.00
#
_symmetry.space_group_name_H-M   'P 1'
#
loop_
_entity.id
_entity.type
_entity.pdbx_description
1 polymer ?
#
loop_
_entity_poly.entity_id
_entity_poly.type
_entity_poly.pdbx_seq_one_letter_code
_entity_poly.pdbx_strand_id
1 'polypeptide(L)' 'DLLTYPVVIGQGTRLFPDSGPDVALDLVNSRTTSRGITIQTYRPLGRPEYATSTVDPEHVMRDATSGRRS' A
#
# COMPACT_ATOMS: atom_id res chain seq x y z
N ASP A 1 -1.63 -18.25 -1.75
CA ASP A 1 -0.72 -17.39 -2.54
C ASP A 1 -1.51 -16.37 -3.33
N LEU A 2 -0.96 -15.17 -3.45
CA LEU A 2 -1.42 -14.08 -4.30
C LEU A 2 -0.48 -14.00 -5.51
N LEU A 3 -1.04 -14.04 -6.71
CA LEU A 3 -0.32 -13.92 -7.97
C LEU A 3 -0.64 -12.58 -8.61
N THR A 4 0.39 -11.76 -8.85
CA THR A 4 0.25 -10.48 -9.56
C THR A 4 0.88 -10.58 -10.93
N TYR A 5 0.05 -10.38 -11.95
CA TYR A 5 0.46 -10.33 -13.35
C TYR A 5 0.69 -8.87 -13.76
N PRO A 6 1.76 -8.54 -14.51
CA PRO A 6 2.06 -7.18 -14.93
C PRO A 6 1.18 -6.75 -16.12
N VAL A 7 -0.15 -6.75 -15.95
CA VAL A 7 -1.13 -6.44 -16.99
C VAL A 7 -2.26 -5.57 -16.41
N VAL A 8 -2.66 -4.55 -17.15
CA VAL A 8 -3.86 -3.74 -16.86
C VAL A 8 -5.03 -4.27 -17.70
N ILE A 9 -6.06 -4.82 -17.05
CA ILE A 9 -7.18 -5.51 -17.72
C ILE A 9 -8.31 -4.55 -18.14
N GLY A 10 -8.35 -3.33 -17.60
CA GLY A 10 -9.36 -2.31 -17.92
C GLY A 10 -10.72 -2.54 -17.24
N GLN A 11 -11.30 -3.74 -17.35
CA GLN A 11 -12.56 -4.17 -16.69
C GLN A 11 -12.48 -5.67 -16.32
N GLY A 12 -13.11 -6.10 -15.23
CA GLY A 12 -13.13 -7.51 -14.85
C GLY A 12 -13.65 -7.77 -13.44
N THR A 13 -13.63 -9.05 -13.04
CA THR A 13 -14.00 -9.48 -11.69
C THR A 13 -12.96 -8.98 -10.69
N ARG A 14 -13.42 -8.42 -9.57
CA ARG A 14 -12.54 -7.98 -8.49
C ARG A 14 -12.04 -9.18 -7.69
N LEU A 15 -10.76 -9.18 -7.36
CA LEU A 15 -10.16 -10.18 -6.48
C LEU A 15 -10.68 -10.03 -5.05
N PHE A 16 -10.89 -8.79 -4.60
CA PHE A 16 -11.44 -8.45 -3.31
C PHE A 16 -12.78 -7.72 -3.48
N PRO A 17 -13.76 -7.98 -2.61
CA PRO A 17 -15.04 -7.27 -2.65
C PRO A 17 -14.87 -5.79 -2.31
N ASP A 18 -15.86 -4.98 -2.70
CA ASP A 18 -15.90 -3.53 -2.47
C ASP A 18 -15.99 -3.15 -0.99
N SER A 19 -16.46 -4.09 -0.17
CA SER A 19 -16.58 -3.93 1.28
C SER A 19 -16.24 -5.24 1.99
N GLY A 20 -15.78 -5.11 3.23
CA GLY A 20 -15.37 -6.22 4.07
C GLY A 20 -14.55 -5.73 5.27
N PRO A 21 -14.21 -6.62 6.21
CA PRO A 21 -13.30 -6.27 7.30
C PRO A 21 -11.88 -6.06 6.77
N ASP A 22 -11.19 -5.08 7.33
CA ASP A 22 -9.75 -4.93 7.08
C ASP A 22 -8.97 -6.04 7.80
N VAL A 23 -8.01 -6.64 7.10
CA VAL A 23 -7.18 -7.74 7.62
C VAL A 23 -5.71 -7.42 7.38
N ALA A 24 -4.94 -7.42 8.46
CA ALA A 24 -3.49 -7.36 8.41
C ALA A 24 -2.92 -8.64 7.81
N LEU A 25 -1.94 -8.52 6.93
CA LEU A 25 -1.26 -9.66 6.29
C LEU A 25 0.24 -9.57 6.54
N ASP A 26 0.82 -10.67 7.03
CA ASP A 26 2.26 -10.87 7.10
C ASP A 26 2.77 -11.55 5.83
N LEU A 27 3.86 -11.06 5.24
CA LEU A 27 4.47 -11.63 4.05
C LEU A 27 5.43 -12.76 4.45
N VAL A 28 5.03 -14.00 4.20
CA VAL A 28 5.79 -15.19 4.58
C VAL A 28 6.73 -15.66 3.46
N ASN A 29 6.36 -15.40 2.20
CA ASN A 29 7.19 -15.73 1.04
C ASN A 29 6.96 -14.73 -0.09
N SER A 30 8.03 -14.37 -0.79
CA SER A 30 7.96 -13.56 -2.00
C SER A 30 8.97 -14.07 -3.02
N ARG A 31 8.50 -14.28 -4.25
CA ARG A 31 9.35 -14.63 -5.38
C ARG A 31 8.79 -14.07 -6.68
N THR A 32 9.67 -13.92 -7.66
CA THR A 32 9.32 -13.46 -9.01
C THR A 32 9.70 -14.54 -10.02
N THR A 33 8.90 -14.67 -11.08
CA THR A 33 9.25 -15.50 -12.24
C THR A 33 10.05 -14.69 -13.26
N SER A 34 10.73 -15.34 -14.20
CA SER A 34 11.44 -14.65 -15.30
C SER A 34 10.54 -13.80 -16.20
N ARG A 35 9.21 -14.02 -16.16
CA ARG A 35 8.21 -13.24 -16.91
C ARG A 35 7.63 -12.06 -16.12
N GLY A 36 8.19 -11.76 -14.94
CA GLY A 36 7.74 -10.63 -14.10
C GLY A 36 6.48 -10.89 -13.27
N ILE A 37 5.95 -12.13 -13.26
CA ILE A 37 4.86 -12.50 -12.34
C ILE A 37 5.41 -12.52 -10.91
N THR A 38 4.73 -11.84 -9.99
CA THR A 38 5.04 -11.84 -8.57
C THR A 38 4.13 -12.84 -7.84
N ILE A 39 4.73 -13.70 -7.00
CA ILE A 39 4.04 -14.73 -6.24
C ILE A 39 4.34 -14.49 -4.76
N GLN A 40 3.31 -14.23 -3.97
CA GLN A 40 3.42 -13.90 -2.56
C GLN A 40 2.56 -14.82 -1.70
N THR A 41 3.11 -15.31 -0.59
CA THR A 41 2.37 -16.06 0.42
C THR A 41 2.15 -15.17 1.63
N TYR A 42 0.90 -14.98 2.02
CA TYR A 42 0.52 -14.15 3.15
C TYR A 42 -0.12 -14.98 4.28
N ARG A 43 0.14 -14.60 5.52
CA ARG A 43 -0.55 -15.10 6.71
C ARG A 43 -1.39 -13.97 7.33
N PRO A 44 -2.68 -14.19 7.64
CA PRO A 44 -3.48 -13.20 8.37
C PRO A 44 -2.95 -12.93 9.78
N LEU A 45 -2.90 -11.65 10.17
CA LEU A 45 -2.49 -11.17 11.50
C LEU A 45 -3.65 -10.56 12.32
N GLY A 46 -4.87 -10.54 11.79
CA GLY A 46 -6.03 -9.93 12.48
C GLY A 46 -6.28 -8.49 12.04
N ARG A 47 -6.59 -7.59 12.97
CA ARG A 47 -6.85 -6.18 12.65
C ARG A 47 -5.56 -5.45 12.30
N PRO A 48 -5.54 -4.63 11.25
CA PRO A 48 -4.39 -3.80 10.90
C PRO A 48 -4.16 -2.65 11.86
N GLU A 49 -2.89 -2.38 12.09
CA GLU A 49 -2.40 -1.14 12.70
C GLU A 49 -2.03 -0.18 11.57
N TYR A 50 -2.76 0.93 11.44
CA TYR A 50 -2.48 1.94 10.43
C TYR A 50 -1.56 3.01 11.01
N ALA A 51 -0.50 3.35 10.28
CA ALA A 51 0.31 4.50 10.62
C ALA A 51 -0.52 5.79 10.45
N THR A 52 -0.62 6.60 11.50
CA THR A 52 -1.13 7.96 11.40
C THR A 52 0.00 8.88 10.93
N SER A 53 -0.19 9.57 9.81
CA SER A 53 0.73 10.61 9.38
C SER A 53 0.64 11.78 10.37
N THR A 54 1.61 11.87 11.28
CA THR A 54 1.86 13.09 12.06
C THR A 54 2.68 14.04 11.18
N VAL A 55 1.99 14.70 10.25
CA VAL A 55 2.53 15.93 9.68
C VAL A 55 2.35 16.98 10.77
N ASP A 56 3.40 17.31 11.50
CA ASP A 56 3.35 18.44 12.44
C ASP A 56 3.05 19.71 11.64
N PRO A 57 1.89 20.37 11.83
CA PRO A 57 1.51 21.54 11.04
C PRO A 57 2.49 22.72 11.22
N GLU A 58 3.25 22.72 12.32
CA GLU A 58 4.26 23.74 12.64
C GLU A 58 5.49 23.70 11.71
N HIS A 59 5.83 22.55 11.10
CA HIS A 59 6.98 22.47 10.19
C HIS A 59 6.68 23.06 8.80
N VAL A 60 5.42 23.03 8.37
CA VAL A 60 4.99 23.54 7.06
C VAL A 60 4.95 25.08 7.03
N MET A 61 4.59 25.72 8.14
CA MET A 61 4.52 27.19 8.24
C MET A 61 5.91 27.85 8.25
N ARG A 62 6.95 27.14 8.75
CA ARG A 62 8.32 27.65 8.80
C ARG A 62 8.93 27.80 7.40
N ASP A 63 8.66 26.88 6.49
CA ASP A 63 9.13 26.97 5.10
C ASP A 63 8.36 28.03 4.29
N ALA A 64 7.09 28.26 4.58
CA ALA A 64 6.27 29.26 3.89
C ALA A 64 6.69 30.72 4.20
N THR A 65 7.40 30.95 5.31
CA THR A 65 7.74 32.32 5.76
C THR A 65 9.15 32.75 5.33
N SER A 66 9.97 31.85 4.78
CA SER A 66 11.35 32.13 4.35
C SER A 66 11.45 32.73 2.94
N GLY A 67 10.43 32.57 2.09
CA GLY A 67 10.50 32.95 0.66
C GLY A 67 10.04 34.36 0.29
N ARG A 68 9.70 35.25 1.24
CA ARG A 68 9.10 36.57 0.93
C ARG A 68 9.83 37.77 1.53
N ARG A 69 11.16 37.81 1.51
CA ARG A 69 11.90 39.06 1.71
C ARG A 69 13.11 39.16 0.79
N SER A 70 13.05 40.20 -0.06
CA SER A 70 14.13 41.02 -0.64
C SER A 70 15.13 40.36 -1.59
#